data_AF-A0A530BUW6-F1
#
_entry.id   AF-A0A530BUW6-F1
#
_cell.length_a   1.000
_cell.length_b   1.000
_cell.length_c   1.000
_cell.angle_alpha   90.00
_cell.angle_beta   90.00
_cell.angle_gamma   90.00
#
_symmetry.space_group_name_H-M   'P 1'
#
loop_
_entity.id
_entity.type
_entity.pdbx_description
1 polymer ?
#
loop_
_entity_poly.entity_id
_entity_poly.type
_entity_poly.pdbx_seq_one_letter_code
_entity_poly.pdbx_strand_id
1 'polypeptide(L)'
;MYTHHAEIRCQQRGIKAEVVDAILAYGHRKRRHGADVYFMDGRGRARAEEELGRKYARLSDRLNSYLVMSDDGKIITAAKRTRRLKF
;
A
#
# COMPACT_ATOMS: atom_id res chain seq x y z
N MET A 1 4.16 -4.51 11.15
CA MET A 1 3.21 -4.37 12.27
C MET A 1 2.42 -3.08 12.08
N TYR A 2 1.13 -3.05 12.38
CA TYR A 2 0.31 -1.84 12.29
C TYR A 2 0.31 -1.07 13.62
N THR A 3 0.16 0.24 13.56
CA THR A 3 -0.32 0.99 14.73
C THR A 3 -1.83 0.90 14.83
N HIS A 4 -2.38 1.14 16.02
CA HIS A 4 -3.84 1.19 16.21
C HIS A 4 -4.53 2.20 15.27
N HIS A 5 -3.89 3.35 15.01
CA HIS A 5 -4.36 4.32 14.02
C HIS A 5 -4.44 3.69 12.62
N ALA A 6 -3.41 2.98 12.19
CA ALA A 6 -3.37 2.38 10.86
C ALA A 6 -4.41 1.26 10.70
N GLU A 7 -4.62 0.43 11.72
CA GLU A 7 -5.65 -0.63 11.72
C GLU A 7 -7.04 -0.04 11.49
N ILE A 8 -7.41 0.98 12.28
CA ILE A 8 -8.69 1.68 12.15
C ILE A 8 -8.83 2.27 10.74
N ARG A 9 -7.80 2.92 10.21
CA ARG A 9 -7.82 3.50 8.86
C ARG A 9 -7.99 2.46 7.77
N CYS A 10 -7.32 1.31 7.88
CA CYS A 10 -7.48 0.18 6.96
C CYS A 10 -8.93 -0.31 6.95
N GLN A 11 -9.51 -0.53 8.13
CA GLN A 11 -10.89 -0.98 8.27
C GLN A 11 -11.88 0.02 7.65
N GLN A 12 -11.80 1.30 8.04
CA GLN A 12 -12.68 2.36 7.53
C GLN A 12 -12.62 2.53 6.00
N ARG A 13 -11.50 2.17 5.38
CA ARG A 13 -11.26 2.34 3.94
C ARG A 13 -11.39 1.04 3.16
N GLY A 14 -11.70 -0.07 3.82
CA GLY A 14 -11.73 -1.41 3.23
C GLY A 14 -10.41 -1.77 2.56
N ILE A 15 -9.28 -1.46 3.21
CA ILE A 15 -7.94 -1.89 2.80
C ILE A 15 -7.63 -3.16 3.59
N LYS A 16 -7.74 -4.32 2.94
CA LYS A 16 -7.49 -5.63 3.55
C LYS A 16 -5.99 -5.87 3.73
N ALA A 17 -5.62 -6.77 4.63
CA ALA A 17 -4.22 -7.16 4.85
C ALA A 17 -3.52 -7.60 3.56
N GLU A 18 -4.17 -8.40 2.72
CA GLU A 18 -3.62 -8.84 1.42
C GLU A 18 -3.25 -7.68 0.47
N VAL A 19 -3.97 -6.56 0.56
CA VAL A 19 -3.67 -5.34 -0.23
C VAL A 19 -2.40 -4.68 0.31
N VAL A 20 -2.26 -4.62 1.64
CA VAL A 20 -1.06 -4.09 2.29
C VAL A 20 0.15 -4.95 1.96
N ASP A 21 0.02 -6.26 2.08
CA ASP A 21 1.09 -7.22 1.77
C ASP A 21 1.52 -7.09 0.30
N ALA A 22 0.56 -6.98 -0.62
CA ALA A 22 0.86 -6.78 -2.03
C ALA A 22 1.57 -5.42 -2.30
N ILE A 23 1.16 -4.33 -1.64
CA ILE A 23 1.85 -3.04 -1.78
C ILE A 23 3.28 -3.10 -1.23
N LEU A 24 3.50 -3.82 -0.13
CA LEU A 24 4.85 -3.98 0.45
C LEU A 24 5.74 -4.88 -0.41
N ALA A 25 5.20 -5.96 -0.98
CA ALA A 25 5.96 -6.89 -1.81
C ALA A 25 6.28 -6.32 -3.20
N TYR A 26 5.28 -5.70 -3.83
CA TYR A 26 5.37 -5.34 -5.25
C TYR A 26 5.57 -3.85 -5.51
N GLY A 27 5.18 -3.00 -4.56
CA GLY A 27 5.14 -1.56 -4.73
C GLY A 27 6.52 -0.89 -4.73
N HIS A 28 6.47 0.41 -4.99
CA HIS A 28 7.61 1.30 -4.91
C HIS A 28 7.61 2.04 -3.58
N ARG A 29 8.80 2.25 -3.02
CA ARG A 29 9.02 3.03 -1.79
C ARG A 29 9.59 4.40 -2.11
N LYS A 30 9.10 5.46 -1.46
CA LYS A 30 9.74 6.78 -1.51
C LYS A 30 9.71 7.45 -0.14
N ARG A 31 10.84 7.99 0.28
CA ARG A 31 11.01 8.74 1.54
C ARG A 31 10.34 10.11 1.42
N ARG A 32 9.53 10.48 2.42
CA ARG A 32 8.87 11.80 2.51
C ARG A 32 8.58 12.16 3.98
N HIS A 33 8.94 13.37 4.40
CA HIS A 33 8.65 13.90 5.74
C HIS A 33 8.98 12.93 6.90
N GLY A 34 10.15 12.30 6.86
CA GLY A 34 10.59 11.37 7.90
C GLY A 34 9.88 10.01 7.91
N ALA A 35 9.20 9.63 6.83
CA ALA A 35 8.54 8.34 6.70
C ALA A 35 8.69 7.76 5.30
N ASP A 36 8.60 6.44 5.19
CA ASP A 36 8.58 5.74 3.91
C ASP A 36 7.15 5.59 3.42
N VAL A 37 6.90 6.02 2.19
CA VAL A 37 5.60 5.88 1.52
C VAL A 37 5.69 4.76 0.49
N TYR A 38 4.88 3.73 0.67
CA TYR A 38 4.77 2.60 -0.25
C TYR A 38 3.52 2.75 -1.12
N PHE A 39 3.64 2.55 -2.43
CA PHE A 39 2.53 2.66 -3.38
C PHE A 39 2.82 1.85 -4.64
N MET A 40 1.77 1.49 -5.38
CA MET A 40 1.95 0.82 -6.67
C MET A 40 2.26 1.82 -7.79
N ASP A 41 3.35 1.57 -8.52
CA ASP A 41 3.66 2.17 -9.82
C ASP A 41 3.30 1.19 -10.96
N GLY A 42 3.54 1.56 -12.22
CA GLY A 42 3.20 0.70 -13.35
C GLY A 42 3.95 -0.64 -13.32
N ARG A 43 5.22 -0.62 -12.92
CA ARG A 43 6.07 -1.83 -12.84
C ARG A 43 5.62 -2.77 -11.72
N GLY A 44 5.34 -2.22 -10.54
CA GLY A 44 4.83 -2.98 -9.41
C GLY A 44 3.47 -3.63 -9.70
N ARG A 45 2.60 -2.97 -10.46
CA ARG A 45 1.33 -3.55 -10.89
C ARG A 45 1.52 -4.71 -11.87
N ALA A 46 2.37 -4.53 -12.89
CA ALA A 46 2.66 -5.58 -13.86
C ALA A 46 3.24 -6.83 -13.17
N ARG A 47 4.22 -6.65 -12.27
CA ARG A 47 4.81 -7.74 -11.49
C ARG A 47 3.78 -8.43 -10.58
N ALA A 48 2.95 -7.64 -9.88
CA ALA A 48 1.90 -8.20 -9.04
C ALA A 48 0.85 -8.98 -9.85
N GLU A 49 0.52 -8.53 -11.07
CA GLU A 49 -0.40 -9.22 -11.96
C GLU A 49 0.16 -10.57 -12.44
N GLU A 50 1.44 -10.59 -12.82
CA GLU A 50 2.16 -11.80 -13.23
C GLU A 50 2.26 -12.82 -12.09
N GLU A 51 2.71 -12.41 -10.89
CA GLU A 51 2.98 -13.33 -9.79
C GLU A 51 1.72 -13.74 -9.01
N LEU A 52 0.73 -12.85 -8.84
CA LEU A 52 -0.50 -13.17 -8.10
C LEU A 52 -1.58 -13.83 -8.98
N GLY A 53 -1.48 -13.69 -10.31
CA GLY A 53 -2.41 -14.25 -11.27
C GLY A 53 -3.87 -13.93 -10.92
N ARG A 54 -4.71 -14.97 -10.76
CA ARG A 54 -6.14 -14.81 -10.44
C ARG A 54 -6.41 -14.02 -9.15
N LYS A 55 -5.48 -14.01 -8.19
CA LYS A 55 -5.64 -13.22 -6.95
C LYS A 55 -5.53 -11.72 -7.22
N TYR A 56 -4.76 -11.31 -8.24
CA TYR A 56 -4.61 -9.90 -8.61
C TYR A 56 -5.97 -9.24 -8.89
N ALA A 57 -6.86 -9.92 -9.63
CA ALA A 57 -8.18 -9.40 -9.95
C ALA A 57 -9.03 -9.05 -8.72
N ARG A 58 -8.81 -9.72 -7.57
CA ARG A 58 -9.53 -9.46 -6.31
C ARG A 58 -8.93 -8.31 -5.50
N LEU A 59 -7.69 -7.94 -5.78
CA LEU A 59 -6.92 -6.92 -5.04
C LEU A 59 -6.77 -5.63 -5.84
N SER A 60 -6.84 -5.71 -7.16
CA SER A 60 -6.45 -4.64 -8.10
C SER A 60 -7.22 -3.33 -7.90
N ASP A 61 -8.48 -3.40 -7.44
CA ASP A 61 -9.31 -2.24 -7.09
C ASP A 61 -8.74 -1.44 -5.91
N ARG A 62 -8.09 -2.13 -4.96
CA ARG A 62 -7.49 -1.53 -3.76
C ARG A 62 -5.99 -1.29 -3.87
N LEU A 63 -5.31 -1.85 -4.87
CA LEU A 63 -3.88 -1.61 -5.12
C LEU A 63 -3.54 -0.15 -5.47
N ASN A 64 -4.53 0.69 -5.81
CA ASN A 64 -4.36 2.14 -5.88
C ASN A 64 -4.43 2.82 -4.48
N SER A 65 -3.88 2.15 -3.46
CA SER A 65 -3.69 2.68 -2.11
C SER A 65 -2.21 2.94 -1.87
N TYR A 66 -1.91 3.66 -0.79
CA TYR A 66 -0.55 3.86 -0.31
C TYR A 66 -0.48 3.65 1.20
N LEU A 67 0.70 3.27 1.65
CA LEU A 67 1.04 3.04 3.05
C LEU A 67 2.07 4.08 3.47
N VAL A 68 1.99 4.51 4.71
CA VAL A 68 3.03 5.31 5.36
C VAL A 68 3.61 4.48 6.48
N MET A 69 4.92 4.30 6.44
CA MET A 69 5.69 3.51 7.37
C MET A 69 6.69 4.40 8.10
N SER A 70 6.72 4.32 9.42
CA SER A 70 7.71 5.00 10.25
C SER A 70 9.09 4.34 10.13
N ASP A 71 10.13 5.02 10.59
CA ASP A 71 11.51 4.51 10.57
C ASP A 71 11.70 3.23 11.41
N ASP A 72 10.81 2.95 12.37
CA ASP A 72 10.80 1.71 13.17
C ASP A 72 10.03 0.55 12.50
N GLY A 73 9.63 0.71 11.24
CA GLY A 73 8.98 -0.35 10.45
C GLY A 73 7.49 -0.56 10.74
N LYS A 74 6.85 0.34 11.51
CA LYS A 74 5.40 0.27 11.75
C LYS A 74 4.62 1.01 10.66
N ILE A 75 3.51 0.42 10.23
CA ILE A 75 2.56 1.12 9.35
C ILE A 75 1.79 2.09 10.24
N ILE A 76 1.96 3.39 10.01
CA ILE A 76 1.33 4.45 10.78
C ILE A 76 0.06 5.00 10.11
N THR A 77 -0.10 4.79 8.79
CA THR A 77 -1.29 5.18 8.03
C THR A 77 -1.41 4.37 6.74
N ALA A 78 -2.64 4.12 6.29
CA ALA A 78 -2.96 3.63 4.95
C ALA A 78 -4.11 4.45 4.35
N ALA A 79 -4.04 4.78 3.06
CA ALA A 79 -5.08 5.56 2.39
C ALA A 79 -5.19 5.27 0.89
N LYS A 80 -6.36 5.52 0.32
CA LYS A 80 -6.56 5.45 -1.14
C LYS A 80 -5.88 6.62 -1.82
N ARG A 81 -5.27 6.37 -2.97
CA ARG A 81 -4.65 7.38 -3.82
C ARG A 81 -5.69 7.96 -4.79
N THR A 82 -6.34 9.05 -4.39
CA THR A 82 -7.32 9.77 -5.23
C THR A 82 -6.67 10.75 -6.20
N ARG A 83 -5.40 11.14 -5.96
CA ARG A 83 -4.59 12.01 -6.80
C ARG A 83 -3.17 11.47 -6.89
N ARG A 84 -2.42 11.88 -7.92
CA ARG A 84 -0.99 11.53 -8.05
C ARG A 84 -0.24 11.99 -6.79
N LEU A 85 0.53 11.09 -6.20
CA LEU A 85 1.37 11.42 -5.05
C LEU A 85 2.44 12.43 -5.50
N LYS A 86 2.51 13.55 -4.78
CA LYS A 86 3.55 14.56 -4.93
C LYS A 86 4.59 14.32 -3.83
N PHE A 87 5.83 14.17 -4.24
CA PHE A 87 6.94 13.85 -3.37
C PHE A 87 7.99 14.93 -3.50
#